data_AF-A0AAN8N866-F1
#
_entry.id   AF-A0AAN8N866-F1
#
_cell.length_a   1.000
_cell.length_b   1.000
_cell.length_c   1.000
_cell.angle_alpha   90.00
_cell.angle_beta   90.00
_cell.angle_gamma   90.00
#
_symmetry.space_group_name_H-M   'P 1'
#
loop_
_entity.id
_entity.type
_entity.pdbx_description
1 polymer ?
#
loop_
_entity_poly.entity_id
_entity_poly.type
_entity_poly.pdbx_seq_one_letter_code
_entity_poly.pdbx_strand_id
1 'polypeptide(L)'
;MQLPLNEAFSGIFGSISLASWIFLIVPQLWENFRNQSAEGLSSLFLIMWLLGDVCNLMGALWAHLLPTVIALGVYFCFVDFIMLAQLIYYNHYRSKKRYRILQNHQAPHAGPSLTDPLLPDAESSRAAKHPVSRRRDSLSEAFSNNGSAKVAIRNTISVILVLFVGTAGWFIAWKTGAWGPQGDIPDTEAPMGALVLGYASSFFYLT
;
A
#
# COMPACT_ATOMS: atom_id res chain seq x y z
N MET A 1 16.17 33.16 -19.24
CA MET A 1 17.04 32.43 -18.29
C MET A 1 17.28 31.04 -18.82
N GLN A 2 18.52 30.69 -19.13
CA GLN A 2 18.90 29.29 -19.38
C GLN A 2 19.15 28.67 -18.00
N LEU A 3 18.48 27.57 -17.62
CA LEU A 3 18.93 26.84 -16.43
C LEU A 3 20.30 26.22 -16.72
N PRO A 4 21.16 26.14 -15.72
CA PRO A 4 22.31 25.28 -15.80
C PRO A 4 21.86 23.81 -15.88
N LEU A 5 22.54 23.04 -16.73
CA LEU A 5 22.15 21.68 -17.15
C LEU A 5 21.97 20.72 -15.95
N ASN A 6 22.79 20.89 -14.91
CA ASN A 6 22.74 20.12 -13.67
C ASN A 6 21.45 20.35 -12.86
N GLU A 7 20.94 21.58 -12.82
CA GLU A 7 19.71 21.92 -12.09
C GLU A 7 18.49 21.34 -12.79
N ALA A 8 18.48 21.39 -14.13
CA ALA A 8 17.46 20.73 -14.93
C ALA A 8 17.48 19.21 -14.73
N PHE A 9 18.65 18.56 -14.75
CA PHE A 9 18.74 17.12 -14.54
C PHE A 9 18.35 16.70 -13.12
N SER A 10 18.92 17.35 -12.09
CA SER A 10 18.57 17.10 -10.68
C SER A 10 17.07 17.21 -10.48
N GLY A 11 16.49 18.21 -11.13
CA GLY A 11 15.08 18.41 -11.15
C GLY A 11 14.26 17.28 -11.80
N ILE A 12 14.60 16.89 -13.02
CA ILE A 12 13.91 15.78 -13.71
C ILE A 12 13.99 14.50 -12.88
N PHE A 13 15.18 14.16 -12.37
CA PHE A 13 15.37 12.98 -11.52
C PHE A 13 14.56 13.06 -10.22
N GLY A 14 14.51 14.23 -9.58
CA GLY A 14 13.68 14.46 -8.39
C GLY A 14 12.19 14.25 -8.66
N SER A 15 11.69 14.76 -9.79
CA SER A 15 10.28 14.58 -10.18
C SER A 15 9.95 13.12 -10.53
N ILE A 16 10.84 12.43 -11.23
CA ILE A 16 10.73 10.98 -11.49
C ILE A 16 10.71 10.19 -10.18
N SER A 17 11.59 10.52 -9.23
CA SER A 17 11.63 9.88 -7.92
C SER A 17 10.31 10.06 -7.17
N LEU A 18 9.78 11.28 -7.16
CA LEU A 18 8.50 11.60 -6.52
C LEU A 18 7.34 10.85 -7.19
N ALA A 19 7.27 10.85 -8.53
CA ALA A 19 6.27 10.09 -9.27
C ALA A 19 6.38 8.59 -8.98
N SER A 20 7.59 8.05 -8.95
CA SER A 20 7.82 6.65 -8.59
C SER A 20 7.24 6.33 -7.21
N TRP A 21 7.51 7.19 -6.23
CA TRP A 21 7.04 7.00 -4.87
C TRP A 21 5.50 7.00 -4.77
N ILE A 22 4.84 7.92 -5.48
CA ILE A 22 3.37 8.00 -5.59
C ILE A 22 2.79 6.71 -6.21
N PHE A 23 3.36 6.24 -7.32
CA PHE A 23 2.82 5.08 -8.05
C PHE A 23 3.17 3.73 -7.43
N LEU A 24 4.26 3.63 -6.67
CA LEU A 24 4.68 2.38 -6.01
C LEU A 24 3.65 1.86 -5.00
N ILE A 25 2.79 2.72 -4.48
CA ILE A 25 1.76 2.33 -3.51
C ILE A 25 0.56 1.66 -4.21
N VAL A 26 0.32 1.95 -5.49
CA VAL A 26 -0.85 1.45 -6.23
C VAL A 26 -0.88 -0.09 -6.36
N PRO A 27 0.22 -0.77 -6.73
CA PRO A 27 0.24 -2.24 -6.75
C PRO A 27 -0.10 -2.87 -5.41
N GLN A 28 0.37 -2.28 -4.30
CA GLN A 28 0.09 -2.78 -2.96
C GLN A 28 -1.40 -2.66 -2.62
N LEU A 29 -2.00 -1.52 -2.96
CA LEU A 29 -3.42 -1.27 -2.75
C LEU A 29 -4.30 -2.20 -3.59
N TRP A 30 -3.88 -2.47 -4.83
CA TRP A 30 -4.55 -3.41 -5.73
C TRP A 30 -4.47 -4.85 -5.24
N GLU A 31 -3.30 -5.29 -4.78
CA GLU A 31 -3.11 -6.66 -4.31
C GLU A 31 -3.95 -6.94 -3.05
N ASN A 32 -4.00 -5.98 -2.11
CA ASN A 32 -4.89 -6.04 -0.94
C ASN A 32 -6.36 -6.20 -1.36
N PHE A 33 -6.80 -5.44 -2.36
CA PHE A 33 -8.16 -5.52 -2.89
C PHE A 33 -8.43 -6.87 -3.56
N ARG A 34 -7.51 -7.35 -4.41
CA ARG A 34 -7.65 -8.60 -5.16
C ARG A 34 -7.67 -9.82 -4.24
N ASN A 35 -6.76 -9.87 -3.28
CA ASN A 35 -6.65 -11.01 -2.36
C ASN A 35 -7.71 -10.96 -1.27
N GLN A 36 -8.39 -9.82 -1.10
CA GLN A 36 -9.36 -9.57 -0.04
C GLN A 36 -8.87 -10.01 1.34
N SER A 37 -7.55 -9.87 1.53
CA SER A 37 -6.75 -10.21 2.69
C SER A 37 -5.59 -9.24 2.69
N ALA A 38 -5.23 -8.76 3.87
CA ALA A 38 -4.04 -7.95 4.09
C ALA A 38 -3.08 -8.70 5.04
N GLU A 39 -2.96 -10.02 4.84
CA GLU A 39 -1.93 -10.85 5.48
C GLU A 39 -0.56 -10.39 4.99
N GLY A 40 0.19 -9.72 5.87
CA GLY A 40 1.54 -9.23 5.59
C GLY A 40 1.80 -7.80 6.07
N LEU A 41 0.76 -7.01 6.37
CA LEU A 41 0.91 -5.67 6.94
C LEU A 41 0.56 -5.62 8.43
N SER A 42 1.46 -5.00 9.21
CA SER A 42 1.22 -4.73 10.62
C SER A 42 0.19 -3.62 10.78
N SER A 43 -0.92 -3.92 11.45
CA SER A 43 -1.97 -2.93 11.74
C SER A 43 -1.49 -1.76 12.59
N LEU A 44 -0.57 -2.02 13.54
CA LEU A 44 -0.02 -0.97 14.39
C LEU A 44 0.86 -0.01 13.56
N PHE A 45 1.70 -0.56 12.69
CA PHE A 45 2.57 0.22 11.82
C PHE A 45 1.78 1.19 10.94
N LEU A 46 0.68 0.72 10.35
CA LEU A 46 -0.15 1.56 9.48
C LEU A 46 -0.89 2.67 10.23
N ILE A 47 -1.29 2.42 11.48
CA ILE A 47 -1.89 3.44 12.35
C ILE A 47 -0.86 4.50 12.71
N MET A 48 0.37 4.09 13.03
CA MET A 48 1.46 5.01 13.34
C MET A 48 1.82 5.87 12.13
N TRP A 49 1.93 5.27 10.93
CA TRP A 49 2.13 6.02 9.68
C TRP A 49 1.03 7.04 9.41
N LEU A 50 -0.25 6.63 9.51
CA LEU A 50 -1.37 7.56 9.34
C LEU A 50 -1.31 8.72 10.33
N LEU A 51 -0.94 8.45 11.59
CA LEU A 51 -0.81 9.48 12.61
C LEU A 51 0.37 10.42 12.30
N GLY A 52 1.49 9.87 11.83
CA GLY A 52 2.63 10.63 11.33
C GLY A 52 2.26 11.55 10.17
N ASP A 53 1.55 11.03 9.17
CA ASP A 53 1.04 11.76 8.01
C ASP A 53 0.09 12.89 8.42
N VAL A 54 -0.84 12.64 9.33
CA VAL A 54 -1.78 13.65 9.83
C VAL A 54 -1.03 14.76 10.57
N CYS A 55 -0.10 14.41 11.47
CA CYS A 55 0.74 15.40 12.14
C CYS A 55 1.58 16.22 11.15
N ASN A 56 2.13 15.58 10.11
CA ASN A 56 2.90 16.25 9.07
C ASN A 56 2.03 17.26 8.30
N LEU A 57 0.83 16.84 7.87
CA LEU A 57 -0.10 17.71 7.16
C LEU A 57 -0.56 18.89 8.03
N MET A 58 -0.88 18.65 9.30
CA MET A 58 -1.25 19.71 10.23
C MET A 58 -0.10 20.71 10.45
N GLY A 59 1.14 20.22 10.59
CA GLY A 59 2.32 21.07 10.70
C GLY A 59 2.56 21.90 9.44
N ALA A 60 2.42 21.30 8.26
CA ALA A 60 2.57 21.96 6.98
C ALA A 60 1.52 23.07 6.75
N LEU A 61 0.26 22.82 7.13
CA LEU A 61 -0.82 23.80 7.07
C LEU A 61 -0.57 24.97 8.02
N TRP A 62 -0.09 24.69 9.24
CA TRP A 62 0.14 25.71 10.25
C TRP A 62 1.35 26.59 9.92
N ALA A 63 2.44 26.02 9.42
CA ALA A 63 3.59 26.78 8.96
C ALA A 63 3.41 27.40 7.56
N HIS A 64 2.21 27.29 6.96
CA HIS A 64 1.90 27.82 5.63
C HIS A 64 2.95 27.44 4.57
N LEU A 65 3.36 26.16 4.59
CA LEU A 65 4.32 25.64 3.62
C LEU A 65 3.80 25.74 2.19
N LEU A 66 4.71 25.52 1.23
CA LEU A 66 4.40 25.53 -0.19
C LEU A 66 3.16 24.65 -0.49
N PRO A 67 2.23 25.10 -1.35
CA PRO A 67 1.04 24.33 -1.70
C PRO A 67 1.33 22.93 -2.23
N THR A 68 2.48 22.72 -2.87
CA THR A 68 2.95 21.42 -3.34
C THR A 68 3.21 20.44 -2.19
N VAL A 69 3.80 20.90 -1.09
CA VAL A 69 4.07 20.08 0.10
C VAL A 69 2.76 19.72 0.81
N ILE A 70 1.85 20.68 0.93
CA ILE A 70 0.52 20.44 1.50
C ILE A 70 -0.27 19.43 0.65
N ALA A 71 -0.24 19.57 -0.68
CA ALA A 71 -0.91 18.64 -1.59
C ALA A 71 -0.34 17.22 -1.48
N LEU A 72 0.99 17.07 -1.33
CA LEU A 72 1.62 15.77 -1.05
C LEU A 72 1.16 15.20 0.29
N GLY A 73 1.13 16.01 1.36
CA GLY A 73 0.64 15.57 2.67
C GLY A 73 -0.81 15.06 2.61
N VAL A 74 -1.69 15.78 1.91
CA VAL A 74 -3.08 15.34 1.68
C VAL A 74 -3.13 14.00 0.93
N TYR A 75 -2.31 13.85 -0.11
CA TYR A 75 -2.24 12.61 -0.87
C TYR A 75 -1.84 11.42 -0.01
N PHE A 76 -0.76 11.53 0.78
CA PHE A 76 -0.28 10.43 1.63
C PHE A 76 -1.30 10.07 2.73
N CYS A 77 -1.87 11.08 3.42
CA CYS A 77 -2.95 10.84 4.39
C CYS A 77 -4.11 10.06 3.78
N PHE A 78 -4.53 10.41 2.56
CA PHE A 78 -5.66 9.76 1.89
C PHE A 78 -5.34 8.31 1.52
N VAL A 79 -4.15 8.06 0.99
CA VAL A 79 -3.69 6.71 0.63
C VAL A 79 -3.60 5.83 1.87
N ASP A 80 -3.00 6.33 2.96
CA ASP A 80 -2.88 5.62 4.23
C ASP A 80 -4.24 5.30 4.85
N PHE A 81 -5.18 6.25 4.77
CA PHE A 81 -6.55 6.02 5.23
C PHE A 81 -7.23 4.89 4.45
N ILE A 82 -7.13 4.88 3.11
CA ILE A 82 -7.69 3.79 2.30
C ILE A 82 -7.02 2.46 2.66
N MET A 83 -5.70 2.46 2.81
CA MET A 83 -4.93 1.26 3.12
C MET A 83 -5.34 0.69 4.49
N LEU A 84 -5.53 1.55 5.50
CA LEU A 84 -6.01 1.17 6.82
C LEU A 84 -7.47 0.67 6.78
N ALA A 85 -8.34 1.33 6.01
CA ALA A 85 -9.72 0.89 5.84
C ALA A 85 -9.79 -0.52 5.21
N GLN A 86 -8.99 -0.78 4.17
CA GLN A 86 -8.87 -2.10 3.55
C GLN A 86 -8.38 -3.14 4.57
N LEU A 87 -7.37 -2.80 5.37
CA LEU A 87 -6.81 -3.69 6.39
C LEU A 87 -7.88 -4.06 7.45
N ILE A 88 -8.57 -3.07 8.02
CA ILE A 88 -9.60 -3.30 9.04
C ILE A 88 -10.75 -4.14 8.45
N TYR A 89 -11.20 -3.80 7.25
CA TYR A 89 -12.31 -4.50 6.61
C TYR A 89 -11.99 -5.96 6.30
N TYR A 90 -10.85 -6.23 5.65
CA TYR A 90 -10.51 -7.60 5.23
C TYR A 90 -9.98 -8.46 6.37
N ASN A 91 -9.13 -7.93 7.24
CA ASN A 91 -8.49 -8.73 8.29
C ASN A 91 -9.35 -8.84 9.54
N HIS A 92 -9.94 -7.75 10.01
CA HIS A 92 -10.68 -7.76 11.28
C HIS A 92 -12.12 -8.22 11.11
N TYR A 93 -12.84 -7.66 10.14
CA TYR A 93 -14.28 -7.93 9.99
C TYR A 93 -14.55 -9.30 9.33
N ARG A 94 -13.81 -9.65 8.26
CA ARG A 94 -14.03 -10.90 7.53
C ARG A 94 -13.57 -12.13 8.31
N SER A 95 -12.42 -12.06 9.00
CA SER A 95 -11.94 -13.16 9.84
C SER A 95 -12.90 -13.43 10.98
N LYS A 96 -13.38 -12.39 11.68
CA LYS A 96 -14.40 -12.55 12.74
C LYS A 96 -15.69 -13.18 12.21
N LYS A 97 -16.16 -12.79 11.01
CA LYS A 97 -17.35 -13.41 10.39
C LYS A 97 -17.11 -14.90 10.08
N ARG A 98 -15.94 -15.27 9.56
CA ARG A 98 -15.56 -16.67 9.31
C ARG A 98 -15.48 -17.48 10.61
N TYR A 99 -14.81 -16.98 11.65
CA TYR A 99 -14.76 -17.64 12.95
C TYR A 99 -16.13 -17.84 13.58
N ARG A 100 -17.01 -16.83 13.52
CA ARG A 100 -18.39 -16.94 14.04
C ARG A 100 -19.23 -17.97 13.29
N ILE A 101 -19.08 -18.07 11.96
CA ILE A 101 -19.79 -19.08 11.16
C ILE A 101 -19.30 -20.50 11.54
N LEU A 102 -17.98 -20.69 11.67
CA LEU A 102 -17.41 -21.97 12.08
C LEU A 102 -17.83 -22.36 13.50
N GLN A 103 -17.85 -21.41 14.44
CA GLN A 103 -18.29 -21.65 15.81
C GLN A 103 -19.80 -21.96 15.90
N ASN A 104 -20.64 -21.27 15.12
CA ASN A 104 -22.07 -21.59 15.05
C ASN A 104 -22.36 -22.96 14.44
N HIS A 105 -21.48 -23.49 13.56
CA HIS A 105 -21.60 -24.87 13.06
C HIS A 105 -21.09 -25.92 14.06
N GLN A 106 -20.32 -25.52 15.07
CA GLN A 106 -19.72 -26.41 16.06
C GLN A 106 -20.36 -26.32 17.45
N ALA A 107 -21.44 -25.56 17.64
CA ALA A 107 -22.23 -25.58 18.86
C ALA A 107 -23.08 -26.87 18.93
N PRO A 108 -22.77 -27.84 19.80
CA PRO A 108 -23.59 -29.03 19.97
C PRO A 108 -24.74 -28.72 20.92
N HIS A 109 -25.91 -29.27 20.62
CA HIS A 109 -27.05 -29.35 21.53
C HIS A 109 -26.61 -29.78 22.94
N ALA A 110 -26.80 -28.91 23.93
CA ALA A 110 -26.67 -29.28 25.33
C ALA A 110 -27.91 -30.10 25.75
N GLY A 111 -27.76 -31.42 25.76
CA GLY A 111 -28.60 -32.36 26.49
C GLY A 111 -27.70 -33.36 27.22
N PRO A 112 -27.94 -33.70 28.49
CA PRO A 112 -27.06 -34.61 29.21
C PRO A 112 -27.49 -36.06 28.91
N SER A 113 -26.63 -36.84 28.26
CA SER A 113 -26.71 -38.30 28.37
C SER A 113 -25.33 -38.92 28.32
N LEU A 114 -24.92 -39.46 29.48
CA LEU A 114 -23.90 -40.49 29.61
C LEU A 114 -24.39 -41.79 28.94
N THR A 115 -23.44 -42.71 28.66
CA THR A 115 -23.56 -43.99 27.89
C THR A 115 -23.33 -43.82 26.38
N ASP A 116 -22.47 -44.54 25.67
CA ASP A 116 -21.38 -45.48 25.93
C ASP A 116 -20.65 -45.66 24.55
N PRO A 117 -19.42 -46.22 24.49
CA PRO A 117 -18.65 -46.41 23.25
C PRO A 117 -18.99 -47.75 22.57
N LEU A 118 -18.90 -47.84 21.23
CA LEU A 118 -18.48 -49.03 20.45
C LEU A 118 -18.72 -48.84 18.92
N LEU A 119 -17.68 -49.11 18.13
CA LEU A 119 -17.67 -49.16 16.64
C LEU A 119 -18.56 -50.30 16.10
N PRO A 120 -18.91 -50.31 14.80
CA PRO A 120 -18.18 -51.22 13.91
C PRO A 120 -17.89 -50.70 12.48
N ASP A 121 -16.77 -51.18 11.94
CA ASP A 121 -16.38 -51.16 10.52
C ASP A 121 -17.40 -51.90 9.63
N ALA A 122 -17.67 -51.36 8.44
CA ALA A 122 -18.02 -52.15 7.26
C ALA A 122 -17.76 -51.34 5.97
N GLU A 123 -16.93 -51.94 5.11
CA GLU A 123 -16.43 -51.43 3.85
C GLU A 123 -17.52 -51.06 2.83
N SER A 124 -17.31 -49.95 2.11
CA SER A 124 -17.87 -49.75 0.77
C SER A 124 -16.81 -49.08 -0.11
N SER A 125 -16.05 -49.93 -0.78
CA SER A 125 -15.22 -49.65 -1.94
C SER A 125 -15.91 -48.71 -2.95
N ARG A 126 -15.52 -47.44 -2.96
CA ARG A 126 -15.58 -46.60 -4.15
C ARG A 126 -14.21 -45.95 -4.36
N ALA A 127 -13.44 -46.58 -5.23
CA ALA A 127 -12.20 -46.07 -5.78
C ALA A 127 -12.42 -44.67 -6.38
N ALA A 128 -12.17 -43.64 -5.58
CA ALA A 128 -12.03 -42.27 -6.05
C ALA A 128 -10.65 -42.14 -6.67
N LYS A 129 -10.61 -42.13 -8.00
CA LYS A 129 -9.44 -41.81 -8.82
C LYS A 129 -8.81 -40.51 -8.32
N HIS A 130 -7.62 -40.59 -7.74
CA HIS A 130 -6.73 -39.46 -7.53
C HIS A 130 -6.28 -38.93 -8.91
N PRO A 131 -6.56 -37.66 -9.30
CA PRO A 131 -5.83 -37.04 -10.39
C PRO A 131 -4.53 -36.49 -9.81
N VAL A 132 -3.48 -37.32 -9.80
CA VAL A 132 -2.09 -36.86 -9.65
C VAL A 132 -1.67 -36.27 -11.01
N SER A 133 -2.06 -35.02 -11.29
CA SER A 133 -1.47 -34.30 -12.46
C SER A 133 -1.32 -32.79 -12.33
N ARG A 134 -1.73 -32.14 -11.23
CA ARG A 134 -1.73 -30.66 -11.18
C ARG A 134 -0.34 -30.02 -10.95
N ARG A 135 0.70 -30.81 -10.68
CA ARG A 135 2.05 -30.30 -10.35
C ARG A 135 2.98 -30.09 -11.55
N ARG A 136 2.63 -30.62 -12.73
CA ARG A 136 3.46 -30.48 -13.94
C ARG A 136 3.19 -29.19 -14.71
N ASP A 137 1.98 -28.65 -14.61
CA ASP A 137 1.54 -27.50 -15.40
C ASP A 137 2.21 -26.18 -14.97
N SER A 138 2.50 -25.99 -13.67
CA SER A 138 3.14 -24.76 -13.19
C SER A 138 4.59 -24.61 -13.64
N LEU A 139 5.27 -25.70 -13.99
CA LEU A 139 6.67 -25.71 -14.40
C LEU A 139 6.80 -25.52 -15.91
N SER A 140 5.95 -26.16 -16.72
CA SER A 140 5.86 -25.90 -18.16
C SER A 140 5.29 -24.51 -18.48
N GLU A 141 4.41 -23.99 -17.63
CA GLU A 141 3.89 -22.62 -17.75
C GLU A 141 4.89 -21.56 -17.26
N ALA A 142 5.76 -21.89 -16.31
CA ALA A 142 6.93 -21.07 -15.96
C ALA A 142 8.00 -21.02 -17.07
N PHE A 143 8.14 -22.09 -17.86
CA PHE A 143 8.98 -22.13 -19.07
C PHE A 143 8.28 -21.59 -20.33
N SER A 144 6.99 -21.24 -20.26
CA SER A 144 6.32 -20.52 -21.34
C SER A 144 6.87 -19.09 -21.38
N ASN A 145 7.78 -18.85 -22.31
CA ASN A 145 8.38 -17.54 -22.61
C ASN A 145 7.30 -16.43 -22.77
N ASN A 146 6.07 -16.81 -23.11
CA ASN A 146 4.92 -15.91 -23.20
C ASN A 146 4.46 -15.34 -21.85
N GLY A 147 4.59 -16.07 -20.74
CA GLY A 147 4.23 -15.58 -19.40
C GLY A 147 5.26 -14.60 -18.85
N SER A 148 6.55 -14.98 -18.93
CA SER A 148 7.66 -14.14 -18.47
C SER A 148 7.78 -12.85 -19.30
N ALA A 149 7.67 -12.95 -20.63
CA ALA A 149 7.68 -11.77 -21.50
C ALA A 149 6.48 -10.84 -21.25
N LYS A 150 5.27 -11.38 -21.04
CA LYS A 150 4.09 -10.55 -20.71
C LYS A 150 4.25 -9.84 -19.36
N VAL A 151 4.81 -10.50 -18.36
CA VAL A 151 5.09 -9.89 -17.04
C VAL A 151 6.17 -8.82 -17.19
N ALA A 152 7.26 -9.11 -17.91
CA ALA A 152 8.32 -8.14 -18.19
C ALA A 152 7.78 -6.91 -18.93
N ILE A 153 7.02 -7.10 -20.01
CA ILE A 153 6.37 -6.02 -20.77
C ILE A 153 5.48 -5.18 -19.87
N ARG A 154 4.63 -5.80 -19.04
CA ARG A 154 3.75 -5.06 -18.14
C ARG A 154 4.55 -4.24 -17.12
N ASN A 155 5.61 -4.80 -16.55
CA ASN A 155 6.47 -4.08 -15.62
C ASN A 155 7.23 -2.95 -16.30
N THR A 156 7.73 -3.18 -17.52
CA THR A 156 8.41 -2.17 -18.35
C THR A 156 7.46 -1.02 -18.71
N ILE A 157 6.21 -1.31 -19.06
CA ILE A 157 5.19 -0.28 -19.31
C ILE A 157 4.98 0.58 -18.07
N SER A 158 4.89 -0.02 -16.87
CA SER A 158 4.76 0.74 -15.62
C SER A 158 5.96 1.67 -15.39
N VAL A 159 7.18 1.19 -15.63
CA VAL A 159 8.40 2.01 -15.50
C VAL A 159 8.39 3.17 -16.50
N ILE A 160 8.07 2.91 -17.77
CA ILE A 160 8.01 3.95 -18.80
C ILE A 160 6.94 4.99 -18.47
N LEU A 161 5.78 4.56 -17.98
CA LEU A 161 4.70 5.47 -17.60
C LEU A 161 5.13 6.37 -16.43
N VAL A 162 5.81 5.82 -15.42
CA VAL A 162 6.34 6.60 -14.30
C VAL A 162 7.39 7.62 -14.77
N LEU A 163 8.30 7.21 -15.67
CA LEU A 163 9.27 8.14 -16.27
C LEU A 163 8.59 9.25 -17.05
N PHE A 164 7.57 8.92 -17.84
CA PHE A 164 6.79 9.89 -18.59
C PHE A 164 6.05 10.86 -17.66
N VAL A 165 5.35 10.37 -16.63
CA VAL A 165 4.64 11.23 -15.68
C VAL A 165 5.60 12.12 -14.89
N GLY A 166 6.75 11.60 -14.45
CA GLY A 166 7.77 12.39 -13.75
C GLY A 166 8.38 13.49 -14.64
N THR A 167 8.75 13.16 -15.89
CA THR A 167 9.29 14.16 -16.83
C THR A 167 8.24 15.20 -17.24
N ALA A 168 6.98 14.80 -17.44
CA ALA A 168 5.88 15.71 -17.72
C ALA A 168 5.56 16.61 -16.51
N GLY A 169 5.55 16.05 -15.30
CA GLY A 169 5.35 16.78 -14.05
C GLY A 169 6.43 17.83 -13.82
N TRP A 170 7.70 17.46 -14.08
CA TRP A 170 8.81 18.41 -14.10
C TRP A 170 8.58 19.55 -15.09
N PHE A 171 8.21 19.22 -16.32
CA PHE A 171 8.00 20.21 -17.38
C PHE A 171 6.87 21.18 -17.05
N ILE A 172 5.78 20.69 -16.45
CA ILE A 172 4.66 21.53 -16.00
C ILE A 172 5.13 22.43 -14.85
N ALA A 173 5.83 21.90 -13.84
CA ALA A 173 6.36 22.68 -12.73
C ALA A 173 7.35 23.77 -13.18
N TRP A 174 8.17 23.45 -14.20
CA TRP A 174 9.05 24.41 -14.86
C TRP A 174 8.25 25.53 -15.55
N LYS A 175 7.22 25.16 -16.32
CA LYS A 175 6.35 26.10 -17.05
C LYS A 175 5.53 27.01 -16.13
N THR A 176 5.09 26.52 -14.98
CA THR A 176 4.29 27.29 -14.00
C THR A 176 5.16 28.15 -13.09
N GLY A 177 6.49 28.05 -13.18
CA GLY A 177 7.41 28.78 -12.31
C GLY A 177 7.46 28.25 -10.87
N ALA A 178 6.87 27.08 -10.60
CA ALA A 178 6.88 26.45 -9.28
C ALA A 178 8.28 26.05 -8.82
N TRP A 179 9.21 25.91 -9.77
CA TRP A 179 10.64 25.64 -9.58
C TRP A 179 11.56 26.78 -10.00
N GLY A 180 11.04 28.01 -10.03
CA GLY A 180 11.91 29.18 -10.06
C GLY A 180 12.74 29.28 -8.76
N PRO A 181 13.90 29.97 -8.78
CA PRO A 181 14.63 30.30 -7.56
C PRO A 181 13.69 30.98 -6.58
N GLN A 182 13.39 30.32 -5.46
CA GLN A 182 12.63 30.94 -4.40
C GLN A 182 13.55 32.00 -3.80
N GLY A 183 13.21 33.28 -4.02
CA GLY A 183 13.93 34.39 -3.41
C GLY A 183 13.95 34.20 -1.91
N ASP A 184 15.05 34.66 -1.28
CA ASP A 184 15.34 34.52 0.15
C ASP A 184 14.07 34.62 0.99
N ILE A 185 13.61 33.46 1.46
CA ILE A 185 12.46 33.38 2.35
C ILE A 185 12.96 34.05 3.64
N PRO A 186 12.34 35.15 4.11
CA PRO A 186 12.77 35.76 5.36
C PRO A 186 12.72 34.68 6.44
N ASP A 187 13.77 34.60 7.27
CA ASP A 187 13.93 33.67 8.40
C ASP A 187 12.80 33.91 9.43
N THR A 188 11.58 33.57 9.05
CA THR A 188 10.42 33.59 9.90
C THR A 188 10.46 32.25 10.59
N GLU A 189 10.89 32.25 11.85
CA GLU A 189 10.88 31.05 12.67
C GLU A 189 9.51 30.38 12.55
N ALA A 190 9.51 29.11 12.13
CA ALA A 190 8.28 28.35 11.98
C ALA A 190 7.51 28.40 13.31
N PRO A 191 6.18 28.54 13.31
CA PRO A 191 5.38 28.56 14.53
C PRO A 191 5.74 27.36 15.41
N MET A 192 5.96 27.57 16.71
CA MET A 192 6.34 26.48 17.63
C MET A 192 5.41 25.26 17.52
N GLY A 193 4.11 25.48 17.29
CA GLY A 193 3.13 24.40 17.08
C GLY A 193 3.44 23.53 15.85
N ALA A 194 3.90 24.13 14.75
CA ALA A 194 4.30 23.40 13.55
C ALA A 194 5.57 22.57 13.79
N LEU A 195 6.53 23.09 14.56
CA LEU A 195 7.73 22.36 14.95
C LEU A 195 7.39 21.14 15.81
N VAL A 196 6.54 21.31 16.82
CA VAL A 196 6.07 20.21 17.68
C VAL A 196 5.37 19.13 16.85
N LEU A 197 4.50 19.52 15.91
CA LEU A 197 3.83 18.59 15.01
C LEU A 197 4.81 17.87 14.07
N GLY A 198 5.85 18.56 13.60
CA GLY A 198 6.92 17.95 12.81
C GLY A 198 7.70 16.90 13.60
N TYR A 199 8.09 17.19 14.85
CA TYR A 199 8.77 16.22 15.72
C TYR A 199 7.87 15.03 16.08
N ALA A 200 6.59 15.28 16.35
CA ALA A 200 5.60 14.23 16.59
C ALA A 200 5.47 13.31 15.37
N SER A 201 5.36 13.89 14.17
CA SER A 201 5.31 13.14 12.92
C SER A 201 6.55 12.25 12.74
N SER A 202 7.74 12.82 12.95
CA SER A 202 9.00 12.06 12.88
C SER A 202 9.06 10.90 13.88
N PHE A 203 8.52 11.08 15.08
CA PHE A 203 8.45 10.01 16.07
C PHE A 203 7.57 8.84 15.58
N PHE A 204 6.41 9.16 15.02
CA PHE A 204 5.49 8.14 14.49
C PHE A 204 6.06 7.38 13.30
N TYR A 205 6.88 8.01 12.45
CA TYR A 205 7.54 7.31 11.36
C TYR A 205 8.68 6.37 11.82
N LEU A 206 9.24 6.59 13.01
CA LEU A 206 10.38 5.82 13.53
C LEU A 206 9.99 4.67 14.47
N THR A 207 8.71 4.57 14.83
CA THR A 207 8.20 3.58 15.81
C THR A 207 7.54 2.40 15.10
#